data_AF-A0A1L5KPY7-F1
#
_entry.id   AF-A0A1L5KPY7-F1
#
_cell.length_a   1.000
_cell.length_b   1.000
_cell.length_c   1.000
_cell.angle_alpha   90.00
_cell.angle_beta   90.00
_cell.angle_gamma   90.00
#
_symmetry.space_group_name_H-M   'P 1'
#
loop_
_entity.id
_entity.type
_entity.pdbx_description
1 polymer ?
#
loop_
_entity_poly.entity_id
_entity_poly.type
_entity_poly.pdbx_seq_one_letter_code
_entity_poly.pdbx_strand_id
1 'polypeptide(L)'
;MKIKAIIVSALILCCISAVIMYTNAAQPKNESKMITEAIQGKNTPQLIKALISRMKEQLDVNDDDFPELIKEVENYAAECKEPASTAVLHSMVAEMYNQYYTMNRWKINQRTDLAGYVPEDIREWTSNLFTNKIKEELTASLQPAKLLQETPVSDFKAILETGKDTPALRPTLYDFLAVPCS
;
A
#
# COMPACT_ATOMS: atom_id res chain seq x y z
N MET A 1 38.60 32.58 -51.07
CA MET A 1 38.02 31.47 -51.86
C MET A 1 37.66 30.35 -50.89
N LYS A 2 36.44 29.83 -50.72
CA LYS A 2 35.11 30.02 -51.32
C LYS A 2 34.07 29.66 -50.24
N ILE A 3 32.99 30.42 -50.21
CA ILE A 3 31.71 30.14 -49.53
C ILE A 3 30.95 29.06 -50.30
N LYS A 4 30.32 28.10 -49.61
CA LYS A 4 29.10 27.36 -49.99
C LYS A 4 28.45 26.87 -48.68
N ALA A 5 27.38 27.45 -48.13
CA ALA A 5 26.00 27.59 -48.62
C ALA A 5 25.26 26.24 -48.78
N ILE A 6 24.32 26.02 -47.84
CA ILE A 6 22.96 25.45 -48.01
C ILE A 6 22.86 23.93 -48.19
N ILE A 7 22.15 23.26 -47.26
CA ILE A 7 20.89 22.52 -47.53
C ILE A 7 20.03 22.62 -46.26
N VAL A 8 18.90 23.32 -46.40
CA VAL A 8 17.74 23.28 -45.49
C VAL A 8 16.85 22.12 -45.94
N SER A 9 16.23 21.46 -44.95
CA SER A 9 15.03 20.63 -45.08
C SER A 9 15.19 19.22 -45.66
N ALA A 10 15.14 18.21 -44.78
CA ALA A 10 14.21 17.09 -44.92
C ALA A 10 14.08 16.32 -43.59
N LEU A 11 12.85 16.29 -43.05
CA LEU A 11 12.24 15.18 -42.28
C LEU A 11 12.88 14.87 -40.91
N ILE A 12 12.34 15.42 -39.81
CA ILE A 12 11.30 14.71 -39.01
C ILE A 12 11.53 13.20 -39.02
N LEU A 13 12.43 12.71 -38.16
CA LEU A 13 12.34 11.43 -37.43
C LEU A 13 13.66 11.22 -36.67
N CYS A 14 13.71 11.66 -35.41
CA CYS A 14 14.51 11.06 -34.33
C CYS A 14 14.46 11.86 -33.02
N CYS A 15 13.56 12.84 -32.88
CA CYS A 15 13.26 13.46 -31.57
C CYS A 15 12.47 12.52 -30.61
N ILE A 16 12.39 11.21 -30.87
CA ILE A 16 11.59 10.28 -30.05
C ILE A 16 12.45 9.14 -29.45
N SER A 17 13.64 8.84 -29.96
CA SER A 17 14.45 7.72 -29.45
C SER A 17 15.46 8.05 -28.35
N ALA A 18 15.53 9.31 -27.89
CA ALA A 18 16.36 9.71 -26.74
C ALA A 18 15.57 10.23 -25.54
N VAL A 19 14.22 10.17 -25.56
CA VAL A 19 13.35 10.67 -24.48
C VAL A 19 12.82 9.55 -23.56
N ILE A 20 13.12 8.27 -23.83
CA ILE A 20 12.55 7.14 -23.07
C ILE A 20 13.55 6.51 -22.07
N MET A 21 14.79 6.98 -21.99
CA MET A 21 15.75 6.47 -21.01
C MET A 21 16.14 7.63 -20.08
N TYR A 22 15.71 7.52 -18.82
CA TYR A 22 16.04 8.41 -17.69
C TYR A 22 15.25 9.72 -17.58
N THR A 23 13.96 9.64 -17.25
CA THR A 23 13.34 10.65 -16.38
C THR A 23 13.24 10.12 -14.96
N ASN A 24 14.24 10.51 -14.17
CA ASN A 24 14.24 10.75 -12.73
C ASN A 24 13.55 9.74 -11.80
N ALA A 25 14.38 8.98 -11.10
CA ALA A 25 14.19 8.59 -9.70
C ALA A 25 14.07 9.82 -8.79
N ALA A 26 13.01 10.61 -8.98
CA ALA A 26 12.65 11.74 -8.13
C ALA A 26 11.13 11.77 -7.93
N GLN A 27 10.59 10.77 -7.25
CA GLN A 27 9.29 10.87 -6.56
C GLN A 27 9.34 11.04 -5.02
N PRO A 28 10.49 11.02 -4.29
CA PRO A 28 10.42 10.99 -2.82
C PRO A 28 9.91 12.31 -2.21
N LYS A 29 10.04 13.43 -2.92
CA LYS A 29 9.67 14.75 -2.38
C LYS A 29 8.18 15.07 -2.49
N ASN A 30 7.46 14.45 -3.44
CA ASN A 30 6.04 14.73 -3.62
C ASN A 30 5.18 13.76 -2.79
N GLU A 31 5.59 12.50 -2.67
CA GLU A 31 4.92 11.51 -1.82
C GLU A 31 5.11 11.78 -0.32
N SER A 32 6.34 12.07 0.13
CA SER A 32 6.57 12.45 1.53
C SER A 32 5.79 13.72 1.92
N LYS A 33 5.67 14.67 0.99
CA LYS A 33 4.87 15.89 1.16
C LYS A 33 3.38 15.58 1.20
N MET A 34 2.86 14.71 0.32
CA MET A 34 1.46 14.28 0.37
C MET A 34 1.14 13.50 1.65
N ILE A 35 2.05 12.64 2.13
CA ILE A 35 1.91 11.93 3.40
C ILE A 35 1.82 12.95 4.54
N THR A 36 2.73 13.93 4.58
CA THR A 36 2.74 15.01 5.59
C THR A 36 1.46 15.86 5.53
N GLU A 37 0.99 16.23 4.34
CA GLU A 37 -0.24 17.00 4.14
C GLU A 37 -1.50 16.18 4.44
N ALA A 38 -1.51 14.87 4.19
CA ALA A 38 -2.63 13.99 4.50
C ALA A 38 -2.75 13.74 6.01
N ILE A 39 -1.62 13.62 6.72
CA ILE A 39 -1.54 13.61 8.19
C ILE A 39 -2.13 14.92 8.77
N GLN A 40 -1.82 16.06 8.16
CA GLN A 40 -2.30 17.37 8.63
C GLN A 40 -3.74 17.71 8.16
N GLY A 41 -4.19 17.17 7.03
CA GLY A 41 -5.39 17.60 6.31
C GLY A 41 -6.61 16.68 6.44
N LYS A 42 -6.53 15.58 7.21
CA LYS A 42 -7.60 14.56 7.34
C LYS A 42 -8.01 13.93 6.01
N ASN A 43 -7.11 13.86 5.03
CA ASN A 43 -7.41 13.29 3.71
C ASN A 43 -6.90 11.85 3.65
N THR A 44 -7.47 11.00 4.51
CA THR A 44 -7.04 9.61 4.68
C THR A 44 -7.05 8.79 3.39
N PRO A 45 -7.98 8.97 2.43
CA PRO A 45 -7.93 8.21 1.18
C PRO A 45 -6.63 8.44 0.37
N GLN A 46 -6.06 9.65 0.40
CA GLN A 46 -4.83 9.99 -0.31
C GLN A 46 -3.61 9.43 0.43
N LEU A 47 -3.65 9.45 1.76
CA LEU A 47 -2.64 8.76 2.58
C LEU A 47 -2.63 7.27 2.27
N ILE A 48 -3.79 6.60 2.37
CA ILE A 48 -3.92 5.18 2.08
C ILE A 48 -3.45 4.87 0.66
N LYS A 49 -3.81 5.71 -0.33
CA LYS A 49 -3.32 5.55 -1.71
C LYS A 49 -1.79 5.64 -1.81
N ALA A 50 -1.17 6.62 -1.16
CA ALA A 50 0.28 6.78 -1.15
C ALA A 50 0.97 5.59 -0.46
N LEU A 51 0.41 5.10 0.65
CA LEU A 51 0.92 3.93 1.36
C LEU A 51 0.81 2.66 0.50
N ILE A 52 -0.30 2.48 -0.24
CA ILE A 52 -0.46 1.36 -1.18
C ILE A 52 0.59 1.43 -2.30
N SER A 53 0.83 2.62 -2.89
CA SER A 53 1.89 2.80 -3.89
C SER A 53 3.25 2.42 -3.32
N ARG A 54 3.59 2.95 -2.13
CA ARG A 54 4.87 2.65 -1.47
C ARG A 54 5.01 1.17 -1.15
N MET A 55 3.94 0.51 -0.70
CA MET A 55 3.92 -0.95 -0.51
C MET A 55 4.28 -1.67 -1.80
N LYS A 56 3.62 -1.34 -2.92
CA LYS A 56 3.90 -1.96 -4.23
C LYS A 56 5.34 -1.74 -4.68
N GLU A 57 5.84 -0.52 -4.55
CA GLU A 57 7.22 -0.19 -4.90
C GLU A 57 8.24 -0.96 -4.07
N GLN A 58 8.03 -1.07 -2.75
CA GLN A 58 8.92 -1.85 -1.87
C GLN A 58 8.93 -3.32 -2.27
N LEU A 59 7.76 -3.90 -2.57
CA LEU A 59 7.65 -5.28 -3.03
C LEU A 59 8.37 -5.55 -4.37
N ASP A 60 8.49 -4.54 -5.24
CA ASP A 60 9.18 -4.64 -6.53
C ASP A 60 10.70 -4.43 -6.43
N VAL A 61 11.17 -3.67 -5.42
CA VAL A 61 12.57 -3.21 -5.34
C VAL A 61 13.39 -3.96 -4.29
N ASN A 62 12.92 -4.04 -3.03
CA ASN A 62 13.67 -4.62 -1.92
C ASN A 62 12.74 -5.04 -0.77
N ASP A 63 12.83 -6.29 -0.34
CA ASP A 63 12.04 -6.84 0.77
C ASP A 63 12.60 -6.51 2.15
N ASP A 64 13.87 -6.09 2.24
CA ASP A 64 14.54 -5.80 3.52
C ASP A 64 13.88 -4.65 4.30
N ASP A 65 13.36 -3.62 3.63
CA ASP A 65 12.74 -2.43 4.25
C ASP A 65 11.21 -2.59 4.48
N PHE A 66 10.64 -3.71 4.03
CA PHE A 66 9.20 -3.96 4.16
C PHE A 66 8.72 -4.05 5.62
N PRO A 67 9.47 -4.68 6.57
CA PRO A 67 9.16 -4.63 8.00
C PRO A 67 9.00 -3.22 8.59
N GLU A 68 9.86 -2.29 8.19
CA GLU A 68 9.86 -0.92 8.66
C GLU A 68 8.62 -0.17 8.14
N LEU A 69 8.24 -0.43 6.88
CA LEU A 69 6.99 0.09 6.32
C LEU A 69 5.76 -0.47 7.05
N ILE A 70 5.73 -1.76 7.41
CA ILE A 70 4.64 -2.35 8.21
C ILE A 70 4.48 -1.59 9.53
N LYS A 71 5.57 -1.36 10.26
CA LYS A 71 5.57 -0.61 11.52
C LYS A 71 5.08 0.83 11.33
N GLU A 72 5.46 1.48 10.22
CA GLU A 72 4.99 2.83 9.90
C GLU A 72 3.46 2.87 9.72
N VAL A 73 2.89 1.91 8.98
CA VAL A 73 1.44 1.84 8.75
C VAL A 73 0.69 1.46 10.04
N GLU A 74 1.24 0.59 10.89
CA GLU A 74 0.70 0.30 12.22
C GLU A 74 0.61 1.56 13.08
N ASN A 75 1.65 2.40 13.09
CA ASN A 75 1.63 3.65 13.83
C ASN A 75 0.56 4.61 13.29
N TYR A 76 0.39 4.71 11.97
CA TYR A 76 -0.71 5.49 11.40
C TYR A 76 -2.08 4.95 11.80
N ALA A 77 -2.27 3.64 11.82
CA ALA A 77 -3.53 3.03 12.27
C ALA A 77 -3.83 3.39 13.73
N ALA A 78 -2.81 3.38 14.60
CA ALA A 78 -2.94 3.72 16.02
C ALA A 78 -3.21 5.22 16.27
N GLU A 79 -2.65 6.11 15.44
CA GLU A 79 -2.82 7.57 15.59
C GLU A 79 -4.07 8.12 14.88
N CYS A 80 -4.62 7.37 13.92
CA CYS A 80 -5.80 7.78 13.16
C CYS A 80 -7.05 7.81 14.04
N LYS A 81 -7.73 8.96 14.06
CA LYS A 81 -8.93 9.20 14.89
C LYS A 81 -10.25 8.95 14.16
N GLU A 82 -10.21 8.72 12.85
CA GLU A 82 -11.41 8.55 12.02
C GLU A 82 -11.73 7.05 11.88
N PRO A 83 -12.83 6.54 12.45
CA PRO A 83 -13.06 5.09 12.57
C PRO A 83 -13.08 4.31 11.24
N ALA A 84 -13.64 4.88 10.16
CA ALA A 84 -13.69 4.19 8.87
C ALA A 84 -12.28 4.08 8.24
N SER A 85 -11.51 5.16 8.34
CA SER A 85 -10.10 5.21 7.95
C SER A 85 -9.23 4.24 8.75
N THR A 86 -9.38 4.23 10.08
CA THR A 86 -8.68 3.31 10.97
C THR A 86 -9.00 1.86 10.61
N ALA A 87 -10.25 1.54 10.28
CA ALA A 87 -10.65 0.22 9.80
C ALA A 87 -9.94 -0.18 8.50
N VAL A 88 -9.85 0.73 7.52
CA VAL A 88 -9.10 0.47 6.28
C VAL A 88 -7.61 0.28 6.54
N LEU A 89 -7.01 1.07 7.44
CA LEU A 89 -5.61 0.94 7.80
C LEU A 89 -5.32 -0.42 8.47
N HIS A 90 -6.16 -0.88 9.39
CA HIS A 90 -6.04 -2.23 9.96
C HIS A 90 -6.12 -3.33 8.89
N SER A 91 -7.05 -3.20 7.93
CA SER A 91 -7.13 -4.16 6.81
C SER A 91 -5.87 -4.13 5.95
N MET A 92 -5.27 -2.96 5.75
CA MET A 92 -4.02 -2.81 5.01
C MET A 92 -2.84 -3.42 5.76
N VAL A 93 -2.73 -3.21 7.08
CA VAL A 93 -1.70 -3.83 7.93
C VAL A 93 -1.82 -5.36 7.85
N ALA A 94 -3.03 -5.91 7.97
CA ALA A 94 -3.26 -7.35 7.83
C ALA A 94 -2.73 -7.91 6.50
N GLU A 95 -3.01 -7.20 5.39
CA GLU A 95 -2.54 -7.59 4.06
C GLU A 95 -1.00 -7.53 3.97
N MET A 96 -0.38 -6.50 4.52
CA MET A 96 1.08 -6.38 4.52
C MET A 96 1.76 -7.51 5.32
N TYR A 97 1.20 -7.89 6.48
CA TYR A 97 1.68 -9.05 7.23
C TYR A 97 1.49 -10.36 6.44
N ASN A 98 0.34 -10.52 5.77
CA ASN A 98 0.07 -11.69 4.94
C ASN A 98 1.04 -11.79 3.75
N GLN A 99 1.36 -10.66 3.13
CA GLN A 99 2.33 -10.57 2.05
C GLN A 99 3.74 -10.92 2.54
N TYR A 100 4.19 -10.33 3.65
CA TYR A 100 5.49 -10.65 4.23
C TYR A 100 5.60 -12.15 4.55
N TYR A 101 4.58 -12.71 5.20
CA TYR A 101 4.50 -14.13 5.51
C TYR A 101 4.53 -14.99 4.23
N THR A 102 3.81 -14.60 3.18
CA THR A 102 3.74 -15.36 1.93
C THR A 102 5.06 -15.34 1.17
N MET A 103 5.74 -14.20 1.09
CA MET A 103 7.08 -14.08 0.50
C MET A 103 8.12 -14.94 1.24
N ASN A 104 8.01 -15.01 2.56
CA ASN A 104 8.97 -15.71 3.42
C ASN A 104 8.49 -17.10 3.88
N ARG A 105 7.38 -17.60 3.29
CA ARG A 105 6.62 -18.75 3.80
C ARG A 105 7.49 -19.98 4.00
N TRP A 106 8.37 -20.27 3.03
CA TRP A 106 9.28 -21.41 3.08
C TRP A 106 10.21 -21.36 4.29
N LYS A 107 10.77 -20.20 4.63
CA LYS A 107 11.67 -20.04 5.78
C LYS A 107 10.90 -20.02 7.10
N ILE A 108 9.74 -19.37 7.13
CA ILE A 108 8.94 -19.22 8.35
C ILE A 108 8.35 -20.57 8.77
N ASN A 109 7.84 -21.37 7.82
CA ASN A 109 7.21 -22.66 8.12
C ASN A 109 8.19 -23.75 8.56
N GLN A 110 9.51 -23.50 8.47
CA GLN A 110 10.54 -24.38 9.02
C GLN A 110 10.83 -24.10 10.50
N ARG A 111 10.27 -23.02 11.07
CA ARG A 111 10.51 -22.64 12.46
C ARG A 111 9.55 -23.37 13.40
N THR A 112 9.98 -23.58 14.63
CA THR A 112 9.12 -24.10 15.71
C THR A 112 8.31 -22.95 16.31
N ASP A 113 7.01 -23.13 16.46
CA ASP A 113 6.11 -22.11 17.02
C ASP A 113 6.60 -21.56 18.37
N LEU A 114 6.59 -20.23 18.48
CA LEU A 114 6.86 -19.53 19.72
C LEU A 114 5.56 -19.39 20.53
N ALA A 115 5.68 -19.54 21.85
CA ALA A 115 4.57 -19.37 22.79
C ALA A 115 5.02 -18.52 23.99
N GLY A 116 4.14 -17.63 24.46
CA GLY A 116 4.36 -16.82 25.66
C GLY A 116 5.19 -15.55 25.45
N TYR A 117 5.74 -15.32 24.26
CA TYR A 117 6.35 -14.04 23.88
C TYR A 117 6.25 -13.80 22.37
N VAL A 118 6.33 -12.53 21.96
CA VAL A 118 6.37 -12.11 20.55
C VAL A 118 7.64 -11.29 20.35
N PRO A 119 8.57 -11.70 19.47
CA PRO A 119 9.75 -10.90 19.14
C PRO A 119 9.38 -9.52 18.57
N GLU A 120 10.22 -8.51 18.78
CA GLU A 120 9.99 -7.17 18.21
C GLU A 120 10.31 -7.11 16.71
N ASP A 121 11.28 -7.91 16.25
CA ASP A 121 11.58 -8.03 14.82
C ASP A 121 10.71 -9.12 14.19
N ILE A 122 9.87 -8.72 13.22
CA ILE A 122 9.00 -9.65 12.49
C ILE A 122 9.81 -10.69 11.69
N ARG A 123 11.09 -10.41 11.40
CA ARG A 123 12.01 -11.36 10.76
C ARG A 123 12.23 -12.60 11.62
N GLU A 124 11.98 -12.54 12.93
CA GLU A 124 12.10 -13.65 13.89
C GLU A 124 10.79 -14.41 14.12
N TRP A 125 9.66 -13.92 13.58
CA TRP A 125 8.35 -14.49 13.87
C TRP A 125 8.13 -15.89 13.30
N THR A 126 7.27 -16.64 13.98
CA THR A 126 6.81 -17.97 13.57
C THR A 126 5.42 -17.89 12.93
N SER A 127 5.01 -18.94 12.22
CA SER A 127 3.76 -18.94 11.43
C SER A 127 2.52 -18.66 12.28
N ASN A 128 2.48 -19.16 13.52
CA ASN A 128 1.41 -18.87 14.48
C ASN A 128 1.35 -17.38 14.87
N LEU A 129 2.48 -16.69 14.98
CA LEU A 129 2.52 -15.25 15.30
C LEU A 129 1.94 -14.42 14.15
N PHE A 130 2.33 -14.71 12.90
CA PHE A 130 1.72 -14.09 11.73
C PHE A 130 0.21 -14.36 11.67
N THR A 131 -0.20 -15.61 11.87
CA THR A 131 -1.62 -15.99 11.86
C THR A 131 -2.42 -15.21 12.90
N ASN A 132 -1.90 -15.09 14.12
CA ASN A 132 -2.55 -14.36 15.20
C ASN A 132 -2.63 -12.87 14.90
N LYS A 133 -1.54 -12.25 14.44
CA LYS A 133 -1.48 -10.83 14.13
C LYS A 133 -2.41 -10.47 12.96
N ILE A 134 -2.39 -11.24 11.87
CA ILE A 134 -3.31 -11.04 10.74
C ILE A 134 -4.77 -11.12 11.23
N LYS A 135 -5.09 -12.11 12.06
CA LYS A 135 -6.44 -12.23 12.63
C LYS A 135 -6.81 -11.05 13.53
N GLU A 136 -5.89 -10.57 14.35
CA GLU A 136 -6.08 -9.40 15.20
C GLU A 136 -6.41 -8.16 14.37
N GLU A 137 -5.61 -7.88 13.35
CA GLU A 137 -5.79 -6.73 12.46
C GLU A 137 -7.08 -6.82 11.64
N LEU A 138 -7.42 -8.00 11.11
CA LEU A 138 -8.71 -8.22 10.43
C LEU A 138 -9.91 -8.11 11.39
N THR A 139 -9.72 -8.49 12.66
CA THR A 139 -10.77 -8.31 13.66
C THR A 139 -10.96 -6.83 13.97
N ALA A 140 -9.86 -6.09 14.11
CA ALA A 140 -9.85 -4.65 14.35
C ALA A 140 -10.47 -3.86 13.17
N SER A 141 -10.20 -4.27 11.93
CA SER A 141 -10.76 -3.64 10.73
C SER A 141 -12.29 -3.74 10.65
N LEU A 142 -12.89 -4.73 11.31
CA LEU A 142 -14.34 -4.94 11.33
C LEU A 142 -15.03 -4.51 12.63
N GLN A 143 -14.28 -4.09 13.66
CA GLN A 143 -14.84 -3.69 14.97
C GLN A 143 -15.92 -2.59 14.89
N PRO A 144 -15.76 -1.49 14.14
CA PRO A 144 -16.79 -0.45 14.03
C PRO A 144 -17.93 -0.87 13.08
N ALA A 145 -18.40 -2.13 13.17
CA ALA A 145 -19.28 -2.79 12.21
C ALA A 145 -20.49 -1.94 11.79
N LYS A 146 -21.22 -1.37 12.76
CA LYS A 146 -22.40 -0.53 12.48
C LYS A 146 -22.04 0.70 11.63
N LEU A 147 -20.97 1.41 11.99
CA LEU A 147 -20.50 2.57 11.24
C LEU A 147 -20.09 2.17 9.82
N LEU A 148 -19.38 1.05 9.67
CA LEU A 148 -18.93 0.55 8.37
C LEU A 148 -20.08 0.12 7.46
N GLN A 149 -21.15 -0.46 8.02
CA GLN A 149 -22.38 -0.82 7.30
C GLN A 149 -23.18 0.42 6.87
N GLU A 150 -23.05 1.52 7.59
CA GLU A 150 -23.69 2.80 7.24
C GLU A 150 -22.81 3.67 6.31
N THR A 151 -21.54 3.28 6.11
CA THR A 151 -20.57 4.01 5.28
C THR A 151 -20.57 3.48 3.85
N PRO A 152 -20.98 4.28 2.85
CA PRO A 152 -20.91 3.88 1.45
C PRO A 152 -19.47 3.64 1.00
N VAL A 153 -19.21 2.53 0.31
CA VAL A 153 -17.86 2.21 -0.21
C VAL A 153 -17.34 3.31 -1.16
N SER A 154 -18.26 4.02 -1.83
CA SER A 154 -17.95 5.12 -2.75
C SER A 154 -17.19 6.28 -2.11
N ASP A 155 -17.29 6.46 -0.80
CA ASP A 155 -16.55 7.49 -0.07
C ASP A 155 -15.04 7.22 -0.10
N PHE A 156 -14.66 5.96 -0.32
CA PHE A 156 -13.28 5.49 -0.44
C PHE A 156 -12.87 5.23 -1.90
N LYS A 157 -13.59 5.76 -2.90
CA LYS A 157 -13.32 5.53 -4.33
C LYS A 157 -11.87 5.82 -4.79
N ALA A 158 -11.14 6.67 -4.07
CA ALA A 158 -9.77 7.02 -4.43
C ALA A 158 -8.77 5.88 -4.20
N ILE A 159 -9.12 4.92 -3.32
CA ILE A 159 -8.31 3.76 -2.97
C ILE A 159 -8.88 2.44 -3.52
N LEU A 160 -10.13 2.46 -3.99
CA LEU A 160 -10.70 1.33 -4.72
C LEU A 160 -10.04 1.25 -6.09
N GLU A 161 -9.26 0.21 -6.32
CA GLU A 161 -8.99 -0.20 -7.69
C GLU A 161 -10.30 -0.77 -8.25
N THR A 162 -10.81 -0.15 -9.31
CA THR A 162 -11.97 -0.68 -10.05
C THR A 162 -11.58 -2.00 -10.71
N GLY A 163 -11.64 -3.09 -9.93
CA GLY A 163 -11.66 -4.46 -10.43
C GLY A 163 -13.02 -4.81 -11.04
N LYS A 164 -13.17 -6.06 -11.50
CA LYS A 164 -14.42 -6.57 -12.08
C LYS A 164 -15.59 -6.62 -11.06
N ASP A 165 -15.28 -6.59 -9.77
CA ASP A 165 -16.27 -6.56 -8.70
C ASP A 165 -16.75 -5.12 -8.50
N THR A 166 -17.94 -4.88 -9.02
CA THR A 166 -18.56 -3.55 -9.08
C THR A 166 -19.10 -3.16 -7.69
N PRO A 167 -19.11 -1.86 -7.34
CA PRO A 167 -19.75 -1.34 -6.12
C PRO A 167 -21.21 -1.80 -5.92
N ALA A 168 -21.87 -2.24 -6.99
CA ALA A 168 -23.19 -2.85 -6.97
C ALA A 168 -23.28 -4.13 -6.09
N LEU A 169 -22.19 -4.87 -5.93
CA LEU A 169 -22.15 -6.10 -5.12
C LEU A 169 -21.73 -5.87 -3.67
N ARG A 170 -21.12 -4.71 -3.38
CA ARG A 170 -20.52 -4.37 -2.07
C ARG A 170 -20.78 -2.89 -1.77
N PRO A 171 -22.03 -2.51 -1.43
CA PRO A 171 -22.39 -1.11 -1.30
C PRO A 171 -21.74 -0.44 -0.09
N THR A 172 -21.42 -1.19 0.96
CA THR A 172 -20.87 -0.66 2.21
C THR A 172 -19.39 -0.94 2.35
N LEU A 173 -18.71 -0.11 3.16
CA LEU A 173 -17.32 -0.35 3.51
C LEU A 173 -17.14 -1.67 4.27
N TYR A 174 -18.14 -2.07 5.07
CA TYR A 174 -18.13 -3.37 5.75
C TYR A 174 -18.07 -4.53 4.75
N ASP A 175 -18.92 -4.52 3.71
CA ASP A 175 -18.96 -5.57 2.68
C ASP A 175 -17.66 -5.64 1.87
N PHE A 176 -16.98 -4.51 1.73
CA PHE A 176 -15.67 -4.43 1.10
C PHE A 176 -14.59 -5.08 1.97
N LEU A 177 -14.50 -4.71 3.26
CA LEU A 177 -13.46 -5.19 4.18
C LEU A 177 -13.67 -6.64 4.64
N ALA A 178 -14.90 -7.13 4.68
CA ALA A 178 -15.22 -8.47 5.19
C ALA A 178 -14.82 -9.61 4.25
N VAL A 179 -14.41 -9.32 3.01
CA VAL A 179 -13.87 -10.35 2.11
C VAL A 179 -12.39 -10.07 1.91
N PRO A 180 -11.50 -10.86 2.52
CA PRO A 180 -10.07 -10.70 2.30
C PRO A 180 -9.72 -10.93 0.83
N CYS A 181 -8.76 -10.16 0.31
CA CYS A 181 -8.14 -10.44 -0.98
C CYS A 181 -7.55 -11.85 -0.95
N SER A 182 -7.95 -12.69 -1.90
CA SER A 182 -7.46 -14.06 -2.12
C SER A 182 -6.47 -14.11 -3.27
#